data_AF-A0A819JHN9-F1
#
_entry.id   AF-A0A819JHN9-F1
#
_cell.length_a   1.000
_cell.length_b   1.000
_cell.length_c   1.000
_cell.angle_alpha   90.00
_cell.angle_beta   90.00
_cell.angle_gamma   90.00
#
_symmetry.space_group_name_H-M   'P 1'
#
loop_
_entity.id
_entity.type
_entity.pdbx_description
1 polymer ?
#
loop_
_entity_poly.entity_id
_entity_poly.type
_entity_poly.pdbx_seq_one_letter_code
_entity_poly.pdbx_strand_id
1 'polypeptide(L)'
;MTSPYSFQALRSFCQISQNTIVHNLNQFNANQYISIYVTPIQVLELQTTSRFNQFRVSMIESFLLTFSLIQNTIQSNALLSSLQTNYKQFVQNNSVLSSANIYRGCNCASSSTCVDQSAIYTYPDNRPLFLIPGFYMGCSVIQSLLQSNLKCFYDQGCIDALQMYLSSPMNMTALSLSSLSMYSVNSTINDLLTQLMVEQSILSISYKNYYDQCQPTECTYSVEMAETVETIEMVETRNDVTYIIALIIGVIGGVITILKLIVPRFVKFIVYHIQE
;
A
#
# COMPACT_ATOMS: atom_id res chain seq x y z
N MET A 1 36.45 5.15 -12.79
CA MET A 1 35.50 6.11 -12.17
C MET A 1 34.14 5.44 -12.06
N THR A 2 33.65 5.19 -10.84
CA THR A 2 32.36 4.52 -10.58
C THR A 2 31.20 5.50 -10.32
N SER A 3 31.52 6.75 -9.98
CA SER A 3 30.54 7.74 -9.52
C SER A 3 29.39 8.02 -10.52
N PRO A 4 29.64 8.19 -11.85
CA PRO A 4 28.54 8.38 -12.81
C PRO A 4 27.54 7.20 -12.85
N TYR A 5 28.03 5.98 -12.70
CA TYR A 5 27.21 4.77 -12.72
C TYR A 5 26.38 4.61 -11.45
N SER A 6 26.87 5.11 -10.30
CA SER A 6 26.08 5.15 -9.07
C SER A 6 24.89 6.11 -9.19
N PHE A 7 25.05 7.28 -9.83
CA PHE A 7 23.92 8.19 -10.12
C PHE A 7 22.93 7.56 -11.12
N GLN A 8 23.43 6.86 -12.14
CA GLN A 8 22.58 6.11 -13.06
C GLN A 8 21.77 5.02 -12.33
N ALA A 9 22.40 4.27 -11.43
CA ALA A 9 21.74 3.25 -10.63
C ALA A 9 20.66 3.84 -9.72
N LEU A 10 20.93 4.99 -9.08
CA LEU A 10 19.94 5.69 -8.26
C LEU A 10 18.72 6.13 -9.08
N ARG A 11 18.95 6.64 -10.30
CA ARG A 11 17.86 6.95 -11.24
C ARG A 11 17.04 5.69 -11.58
N SER A 12 17.70 4.58 -11.87
CA SER A 12 17.02 3.32 -12.16
C SER A 12 16.17 2.83 -11.00
N PHE A 13 16.65 2.94 -9.75
CA PHE A 13 15.86 2.62 -8.56
C PHE A 13 14.59 3.46 -8.47
N CYS A 14 14.71 4.77 -8.62
CA CYS A 14 13.54 5.67 -8.63
C CYS A 14 12.54 5.29 -9.73
N GLN A 15 13.02 5.04 -10.95
CA GLN A 15 12.16 4.65 -12.08
C GLN A 15 11.46 3.32 -11.85
N ILE A 16 12.16 2.31 -11.34
CA ILE A 16 11.57 1.00 -11.08
C ILE A 16 10.56 1.10 -9.94
N SER A 17 10.88 1.79 -8.85
CA SER A 17 9.93 2.03 -7.75
C SER A 17 8.66 2.74 -8.24
N GLN A 18 8.82 3.79 -9.05
CA GLN A 18 7.68 4.49 -9.65
C GLN A 18 6.85 3.56 -10.55
N ASN A 19 7.48 2.79 -11.43
CA ASN A 19 6.79 1.86 -12.31
C ASN A 19 6.06 0.77 -11.53
N THR A 20 6.68 0.23 -10.48
CA THR A 20 6.06 -0.73 -9.57
C THR A 20 4.81 -0.14 -8.92
N ILE A 21 4.89 1.08 -8.38
CA ILE A 21 3.75 1.76 -7.76
C ILE A 21 2.62 1.96 -8.78
N VAL A 22 2.93 2.53 -9.94
CA VAL A 22 1.92 2.82 -10.98
C VAL A 22 1.26 1.54 -11.48
N HIS A 23 2.04 0.50 -11.75
CA HIS A 23 1.49 -0.78 -12.22
C HIS A 23 0.55 -1.41 -11.19
N ASN A 24 0.98 -1.47 -9.92
CA ASN A 24 0.19 -2.04 -8.84
C ASN A 24 -1.05 -1.20 -8.55
N LEU A 25 -0.96 0.12 -8.61
CA LEU A 25 -2.11 1.02 -8.44
C LEU A 25 -3.16 0.81 -9.54
N ASN A 26 -2.74 0.64 -10.79
CA ASN A 26 -3.65 0.33 -11.89
C ASN A 26 -4.40 -1.00 -11.67
N GLN A 27 -3.70 -2.03 -11.17
CA GLN A 27 -4.32 -3.31 -10.82
C GLN A 27 -5.28 -3.18 -9.62
N PHE A 28 -4.90 -2.41 -8.61
CA PHE A 28 -5.75 -2.16 -7.43
C PHE A 28 -7.04 -1.44 -7.83
N ASN A 29 -6.95 -0.40 -8.65
CA ASN A 29 -8.09 0.40 -9.10
C ASN A 29 -9.02 -0.34 -10.07
N ALA A 30 -8.56 -1.42 -10.71
CA ALA A 30 -9.41 -2.28 -11.52
C ALA A 30 -10.40 -3.10 -10.69
N ASN A 31 -10.14 -3.28 -9.38
CA ASN A 31 -11.02 -3.99 -8.47
C ASN A 31 -12.04 -3.03 -7.85
N GLN A 32 -13.33 -3.27 -8.11
CA GLN A 32 -14.41 -2.47 -7.50
C GLN A 32 -14.85 -3.07 -6.16
N TYR A 33 -15.18 -2.20 -5.20
CA TYR A 33 -15.86 -2.60 -3.98
C TYR A 33 -17.35 -2.74 -4.28
N ILE A 34 -17.87 -3.97 -4.26
CA ILE A 34 -19.28 -4.26 -4.52
C ILE A 34 -19.88 -4.91 -3.27
N SER A 35 -20.99 -4.37 -2.80
CA SER A 35 -21.79 -4.95 -1.71
C SER A 35 -23.26 -4.97 -2.12
N ILE A 36 -23.97 -6.01 -1.69
CA ILE A 36 -25.41 -6.20 -1.95
C ILE A 36 -26.23 -5.29 -1.02
N TYR A 37 -25.66 -4.91 0.13
CA TYR A 37 -26.27 -4.01 1.10
C TYR A 37 -25.41 -2.76 1.28
N VAL A 38 -26.05 -1.65 1.58
CA VAL A 38 -25.33 -0.44 2.00
C VAL A 38 -24.54 -0.76 3.25
N THR A 39 -23.22 -0.65 3.11
CA THR A 39 -22.28 -0.92 4.18
C THR A 39 -22.19 0.31 5.06
N PRO A 40 -22.28 0.19 6.39
CA PRO A 40 -22.09 1.31 7.30
C PRO A 40 -20.72 1.96 7.11
N ILE A 41 -20.65 3.29 7.28
CA ILE A 41 -19.42 4.08 7.06
C ILE A 41 -18.19 3.51 7.78
N GLN A 42 -18.34 3.11 9.04
CA GLN A 42 -17.27 2.53 9.86
C GLN A 42 -16.74 1.23 9.26
N VAL A 43 -17.63 0.40 8.72
CA VAL A 43 -17.26 -0.88 8.10
C VAL A 43 -16.56 -0.64 6.77
N LEU A 44 -17.04 0.32 5.97
CA LEU A 44 -16.39 0.72 4.72
C LEU A 44 -14.98 1.24 4.97
N GLU A 45 -14.79 2.10 5.97
CA GLU A 45 -13.49 2.67 6.33
C GLU A 45 -12.52 1.58 6.79
N LEU A 46 -12.95 0.67 7.67
CA LEU A 46 -12.14 -0.44 8.14
C LEU A 46 -11.73 -1.38 7.00
N GLN A 47 -12.68 -1.77 6.15
CA GLN A 47 -12.41 -2.69 5.05
C GLN A 47 -11.51 -2.06 3.98
N THR A 48 -11.77 -0.80 3.62
CA THR A 48 -10.95 -0.05 2.64
C THR A 48 -9.53 0.15 3.16
N THR A 49 -9.39 0.55 4.43
CA THR A 49 -8.07 0.73 5.06
C THR A 49 -7.30 -0.59 5.14
N SER A 50 -7.98 -1.68 5.53
CA SER A 50 -7.37 -3.01 5.58
C SER A 50 -6.90 -3.46 4.19
N ARG A 51 -7.75 -3.32 3.16
CA ARG A 51 -7.38 -3.64 1.76
C ARG A 51 -6.24 -2.78 1.25
N PHE A 52 -6.24 -1.48 1.54
CA PHE A 52 -5.16 -0.58 1.16
C PHE A 52 -3.83 -0.95 1.84
N ASN A 53 -3.86 -1.31 3.12
CA ASN A 53 -2.67 -1.76 3.83
C ASN A 53 -2.14 -3.09 3.28
N GLN A 54 -3.02 -4.06 3.01
CA GLN A 54 -2.62 -5.33 2.38
C GLN A 54 -2.01 -5.11 1.00
N PHE A 55 -2.63 -4.24 0.19
CA PHE A 55 -2.09 -3.83 -1.11
C PHE A 55 -0.67 -3.26 -0.98
N ARG A 56 -0.47 -2.31 -0.05
CA ARG A 56 0.83 -1.67 0.17
C ARG A 56 1.90 -2.68 0.58
N VAL A 57 1.60 -3.51 1.57
CA VAL A 57 2.54 -4.54 2.08
C VAL A 57 2.88 -5.54 0.99
N SER A 58 1.88 -6.08 0.30
CA SER A 58 2.08 -7.07 -0.77
C SER A 58 2.94 -6.53 -1.92
N MET A 59 2.70 -5.29 -2.33
CA MET A 59 3.49 -4.61 -3.36
C MET A 59 4.97 -4.47 -2.94
N ILE A 60 5.22 -4.01 -1.71
CA ILE A 60 6.58 -3.83 -1.18
C ILE A 60 7.30 -5.18 -1.07
N GLU A 61 6.67 -6.19 -0.49
CA GLU A 61 7.26 -7.51 -0.30
C GLU A 61 7.61 -8.16 -1.64
N SER A 62 6.72 -8.07 -2.63
CA SER A 62 6.96 -8.62 -3.97
C SER A 62 8.15 -7.95 -4.67
N PHE A 63 8.27 -6.63 -4.51
CA PHE A 63 9.41 -5.87 -5.03
C PHE A 63 10.71 -6.29 -4.35
N LEU A 64 10.73 -6.34 -3.01
CA LEU A 64 11.93 -6.70 -2.24
C LEU A 64 12.37 -8.14 -2.48
N LEU A 65 11.42 -9.06 -2.63
CA LEU A 65 11.72 -10.44 -3.02
C LEU A 65 12.41 -10.50 -4.38
N THR A 66 11.86 -9.82 -5.38
CA THR A 66 12.44 -9.76 -6.73
C THR A 66 13.84 -9.14 -6.71
N PHE A 67 14.00 -8.05 -5.97
CA PHE A 67 15.28 -7.36 -5.82
C PHE A 67 16.33 -8.26 -5.15
N SER A 68 15.98 -8.93 -4.06
CA SER A 68 16.85 -9.88 -3.35
C SER A 68 17.27 -11.04 -4.24
N LEU A 69 16.34 -11.60 -5.04
CA LEU A 69 16.65 -12.64 -6.02
C LEU A 69 17.71 -12.17 -7.01
N ILE A 70 17.55 -10.98 -7.61
CA ILE A 70 18.52 -10.41 -8.55
C ILE A 70 19.90 -10.26 -7.88
N GLN A 71 19.97 -9.72 -6.67
CA GLN A 71 21.23 -9.54 -5.96
C GLN A 71 21.92 -10.88 -5.66
N ASN A 72 21.17 -11.86 -5.16
CA ASN A 72 21.68 -13.18 -4.83
C ASN A 72 22.16 -13.90 -6.09
N THR A 73 21.43 -13.79 -7.21
CA THR A 73 21.86 -14.34 -8.50
C THR A 73 23.16 -13.71 -8.99
N ILE A 74 23.30 -12.38 -8.91
CA ILE A 74 24.53 -11.68 -9.33
C ILE A 74 25.73 -12.16 -8.50
N GLN A 75 25.58 -12.24 -7.17
CA GLN A 75 26.66 -12.66 -6.28
C GLN A 75 27.02 -14.14 -6.46
N SER A 76 26.02 -15.03 -6.54
CA SER A 76 26.24 -16.48 -6.60
C SER A 76 26.89 -16.91 -7.91
N ASN A 77 26.62 -16.18 -9.01
CA ASN A 77 27.24 -16.44 -10.30
C ASN A 77 28.58 -15.71 -10.50
N ALA A 78 29.06 -14.97 -9.49
CA ALA A 78 30.29 -14.17 -9.54
C ALA A 78 30.42 -13.34 -10.83
N LEU A 79 29.30 -12.75 -11.30
CA LEU A 79 29.26 -12.04 -12.57
C LEU A 79 30.25 -10.87 -12.57
N LEU A 80 31.14 -10.83 -13.56
CA LEU A 80 32.15 -9.78 -13.68
C LEU A 80 31.47 -8.44 -13.99
N SER A 81 31.73 -7.44 -13.16
CA SER A 81 31.28 -6.07 -13.41
C SER A 81 32.04 -5.52 -14.61
N SER A 82 31.33 -4.94 -15.58
CA SER A 82 31.94 -4.23 -16.71
C SER A 82 32.83 -3.07 -16.25
N LEU A 83 32.55 -2.52 -15.06
CA LEU A 83 33.33 -1.47 -14.42
C LEU A 83 34.56 -2.00 -13.67
N GLN A 84 34.77 -3.32 -13.68
CA GLN A 84 35.85 -4.01 -12.97
C GLN A 84 35.91 -3.63 -11.48
N THR A 85 34.75 -3.39 -10.87
CA THR A 85 34.62 -3.00 -9.46
C THR A 85 34.72 -4.19 -8.52
N ASN A 86 34.27 -5.37 -8.93
CA ASN A 86 34.43 -6.59 -8.15
C ASN A 86 35.74 -7.31 -8.46
N TYR A 87 36.11 -7.43 -9.74
CA TYR A 87 37.36 -8.07 -10.17
C TYR A 87 38.06 -7.22 -11.22
N LYS A 88 39.38 -7.10 -11.10
CA LYS A 88 40.25 -6.55 -12.14
C LYS A 88 40.76 -7.67 -13.03
N GLN A 89 40.77 -7.44 -14.33
CA GLN A 89 41.36 -8.35 -15.30
C GLN A 89 42.68 -7.78 -15.79
N PHE A 90 43.69 -8.64 -15.91
CA PHE A 90 44.98 -8.28 -16.47
C PHE A 90 45.54 -9.47 -17.25
N VAL A 91 46.42 -9.17 -18.21
CA VAL A 91 47.06 -10.19 -19.03
C VAL A 91 48.44 -10.48 -18.47
N GLN A 92 48.73 -11.75 -18.21
CA GLN A 92 50.05 -12.23 -17.80
C GLN A 92 50.36 -13.50 -18.60
N ASN A 93 51.52 -13.55 -19.27
CA ASN A 93 51.96 -14.71 -20.06
C ASN A 93 50.89 -15.23 -21.04
N ASN A 94 50.31 -14.34 -21.86
CA ASN A 94 49.21 -14.64 -22.80
C ASN A 94 47.93 -15.22 -22.17
N SER A 95 47.79 -15.18 -20.85
CA SER A 95 46.59 -15.61 -20.13
C SER A 95 45.87 -14.43 -19.50
N VAL A 96 44.54 -14.45 -19.52
CA VAL A 96 43.71 -13.46 -18.80
C VAL A 96 43.52 -13.96 -17.39
N LEU A 97 44.03 -13.21 -16.43
CA LEU A 97 43.84 -13.46 -15.00
C LEU A 97 42.85 -12.46 -14.42
N SER A 98 42.11 -12.89 -13.41
CA SER A 98 41.23 -12.04 -12.62
C SER A 98 41.66 -12.03 -11.16
N SER A 99 41.62 -10.85 -10.54
CA SER A 99 41.87 -10.68 -9.11
C SER A 99 40.77 -9.83 -8.50
N ALA A 100 40.25 -10.26 -7.36
CA ALA A 100 39.20 -9.55 -6.65
C ALA A 100 39.72 -8.21 -6.12
N ASN A 101 38.91 -7.16 -6.22
CA ASN A 101 39.22 -5.90 -5.57
C ASN A 101 39.06 -6.01 -4.06
N ILE A 102 39.77 -5.13 -3.36
CA ILE A 102 39.71 -4.99 -1.92
C ILE A 102 39.35 -3.54 -1.59
N TYR A 103 38.28 -3.35 -0.81
CA TYR A 103 37.82 -2.04 -0.34
C TYR A 103 37.94 -2.03 1.19
N ARG A 104 38.75 -1.13 1.76
CA ARG A 104 39.03 -1.06 3.21
C ARG A 104 39.34 -2.42 3.87
N GLY A 105 40.11 -3.27 3.20
CA GLY A 105 40.44 -4.62 3.71
C GLY A 105 39.36 -5.70 3.49
N CYS A 106 38.19 -5.34 2.97
CA CYS A 106 37.12 -6.28 2.60
C CYS A 106 37.30 -6.76 1.15
N ASN A 107 37.32 -8.08 0.94
CA ASN A 107 37.59 -8.71 -0.36
C ASN A 107 36.29 -9.03 -1.13
N CYS A 108 36.21 -8.57 -2.37
CA CYS A 108 35.05 -8.78 -3.24
C CYS A 108 34.75 -10.24 -3.61
N ALA A 109 35.74 -11.14 -3.50
CA ALA A 109 35.51 -12.58 -3.66
C ALA A 109 34.74 -13.19 -2.48
N SER A 110 34.84 -12.59 -1.30
CA SER A 110 34.22 -13.08 -0.07
C SER A 110 32.89 -12.39 0.22
N SER A 111 32.76 -11.12 -0.12
CA SER A 111 31.52 -10.37 0.08
C SER A 111 31.27 -9.35 -1.02
N SER A 112 30.03 -9.29 -1.50
CA SER A 112 29.58 -8.25 -2.43
C SER A 112 29.32 -6.89 -1.76
N THR A 113 29.27 -6.85 -0.42
CA THR A 113 28.92 -5.66 0.38
C THR A 113 30.12 -4.77 0.72
N CYS A 114 31.35 -5.12 0.30
CA CYS A 114 32.52 -4.30 0.60
C CYS A 114 32.41 -2.92 -0.06
N VAL A 115 32.63 -1.87 0.73
CA VAL A 115 32.54 -0.46 0.30
C VAL A 115 33.67 0.40 0.85
N ASP A 116 33.91 1.52 0.17
CA ASP A 116 34.75 2.63 0.59
C ASP A 116 34.07 3.95 0.21
N GLN A 117 34.50 5.04 0.84
CA GLN A 117 34.00 6.39 0.59
C GLN A 117 34.18 6.73 -0.90
N SER A 118 33.12 7.16 -1.55
CA SER A 118 33.20 7.62 -2.93
C SER A 118 33.90 8.97 -2.98
N ALA A 119 34.79 9.12 -3.97
CA ALA A 119 35.50 10.35 -4.21
C ALA A 119 35.66 10.62 -5.71
N ILE A 120 35.85 11.89 -6.03
CA ILE A 120 36.38 12.33 -7.32
C ILE A 120 37.90 12.30 -7.20
N TYR A 121 38.58 11.66 -8.15
CA TYR A 121 40.02 11.45 -8.11
C TYR A 121 40.72 12.22 -9.23
N THR A 122 41.93 12.70 -8.97
CA THR A 122 42.83 13.20 -10.02
C THR A 122 43.23 12.06 -10.96
N TYR A 123 43.33 12.35 -12.25
CA TYR A 123 44.04 11.49 -13.19
C TYR A 123 45.41 12.09 -13.52
N PRO A 124 46.53 11.33 -13.49
CA PRO A 124 46.64 9.89 -13.24
C PRO A 124 46.93 9.50 -11.77
N ASP A 125 47.27 10.46 -10.91
CA ASP A 125 47.82 10.21 -9.56
C ASP A 125 46.84 9.56 -8.57
N ASN A 126 45.57 9.42 -8.96
CA ASN A 126 44.51 8.78 -8.19
C ASN A 126 44.37 9.32 -6.75
N ARG A 127 44.63 10.61 -6.56
CA ARG A 127 44.45 11.31 -5.27
C ARG A 127 43.01 11.82 -5.16
N PRO A 128 42.36 11.71 -3.99
CA PRO A 128 41.00 12.20 -3.82
C PRO A 128 40.99 13.74 -3.83
N LEU A 129 40.26 14.33 -4.77
CA LEU A 129 39.99 15.77 -4.87
C LEU A 129 38.81 16.18 -4.00
N PHE A 130 37.77 15.35 -4.00
CA PHE A 130 36.53 15.63 -3.28
C PHE A 130 35.89 14.31 -2.84
N LEU A 131 35.67 14.15 -1.54
CA LEU A 131 34.88 13.04 -1.00
C LEU A 131 33.41 13.41 -1.11
N ILE A 132 32.59 12.55 -1.71
CA ILE A 132 31.15 12.80 -1.88
C ILE A 132 30.45 12.35 -0.59
N PRO A 133 30.02 13.25 0.30
CA PRO A 133 29.47 12.87 1.60
C PRO A 133 28.25 11.98 1.44
N GLY A 134 28.24 10.87 2.19
CA GLY A 134 27.13 9.92 2.16
C GLY A 134 27.13 8.94 0.99
N PHE A 135 28.06 9.06 0.04
CA PHE A 135 28.11 8.21 -1.13
C PHE A 135 29.27 7.23 -1.08
N TYR A 136 29.03 5.97 -1.43
CA TYR A 136 30.00 4.89 -1.38
C TYR A 136 30.23 4.25 -2.75
N MET A 137 31.41 3.68 -2.92
CA MET A 137 31.78 2.80 -4.02
C MET A 137 32.30 1.47 -3.47
N GLY A 138 32.27 0.41 -4.25
CA GLY A 138 32.54 -0.92 -3.73
C GLY A 138 32.41 -1.99 -4.80
N CYS A 139 32.36 -3.26 -4.37
CA CYS A 139 32.38 -4.41 -5.28
C CYS A 139 31.23 -4.38 -6.31
N SER A 140 30.03 -4.03 -5.84
CA SER A 140 28.84 -3.87 -6.66
C SER A 140 28.30 -2.45 -6.53
N VAL A 141 27.97 -1.82 -7.66
CA VAL A 141 27.33 -0.50 -7.68
C VAL A 141 26.03 -0.53 -6.89
N ILE A 142 25.23 -1.60 -7.04
CA ILE A 142 23.99 -1.81 -6.31
C ILE A 142 24.27 -1.86 -4.80
N GLN A 143 25.19 -2.72 -4.35
CA GLN A 143 25.48 -2.88 -2.92
C GLN A 143 26.09 -1.63 -2.28
N SER A 144 26.91 -0.90 -3.04
CA SER A 144 27.51 0.34 -2.59
C SER A 144 26.48 1.46 -2.46
N LEU A 145 25.58 1.54 -3.45
CA LEU A 145 24.50 2.52 -3.45
C LEU A 145 23.51 2.26 -2.32
N LEU A 146 23.15 1.01 -2.05
CA LEU A 146 22.28 0.64 -0.93
C LEU A 146 22.80 1.10 0.43
N GLN A 147 24.11 1.06 0.62
CA GLN A 147 24.77 1.56 1.84
C GLN A 147 24.98 3.09 1.82
N SER A 148 24.81 3.73 0.68
CA SER A 148 24.89 5.19 0.54
C SER A 148 23.64 5.86 1.08
N ASN A 149 23.69 7.17 1.27
CA ASN A 149 22.55 8.03 1.59
C ASN A 149 22.59 9.29 0.73
N LEU A 150 21.53 10.08 0.81
CA LEU A 150 21.34 11.29 0.00
C LEU A 150 21.92 12.55 0.65
N LYS A 151 22.85 12.44 1.61
CA LYS A 151 23.37 13.59 2.36
C LYS A 151 23.85 14.73 1.48
N CYS A 152 24.62 14.44 0.44
CA CYS A 152 25.08 15.44 -0.52
C CYS A 152 23.94 16.15 -1.28
N PHE A 153 22.81 15.46 -1.49
CA PHE A 153 21.67 16.02 -2.24
C PHE A 153 20.90 17.07 -1.44
N TYR A 154 21.04 17.09 -0.12
CA TYR A 154 20.42 18.10 0.76
C TYR A 154 21.37 19.26 1.10
N ASP A 155 22.59 19.28 0.54
CA ASP A 155 23.62 20.28 0.82
C ASP A 155 24.01 21.01 -0.47
N GLN A 156 23.67 22.30 -0.56
CA GLN A 156 23.96 23.10 -1.75
C GLN A 156 25.46 23.21 -2.02
N GLY A 157 26.29 23.34 -0.98
CA GLY A 157 27.75 23.39 -1.14
C GLY A 157 28.31 22.07 -1.70
N CYS A 158 27.71 20.94 -1.33
CA CYS A 158 28.05 19.65 -1.94
C CYS A 158 27.66 19.57 -3.42
N ILE A 159 26.45 20.02 -3.77
CA ILE A 159 25.98 20.08 -5.17
C ILE A 159 26.87 21.01 -6.00
N ASP A 160 27.21 22.18 -5.49
CA ASP A 160 28.08 23.15 -6.15
C ASP A 160 29.48 22.56 -6.37
N ALA A 161 30.03 21.87 -5.37
CA ALA A 161 31.31 21.17 -5.49
C ALA A 161 31.26 20.06 -6.56
N LEU A 162 30.18 19.29 -6.64
CA LEU A 162 29.99 18.27 -7.69
C LEU A 162 29.92 18.91 -9.08
N GLN A 163 29.23 20.04 -9.23
CA GLN A 163 29.08 20.73 -10.51
C GLN A 163 30.42 21.15 -11.12
N MET A 164 31.41 21.51 -10.29
CA MET A 164 32.76 21.87 -10.77
C MET A 164 33.45 20.75 -11.55
N TYR A 165 33.03 19.49 -11.36
CA TYR A 165 33.62 18.32 -12.00
C TYR A 165 32.74 17.72 -13.09
N LEU A 166 31.59 18.32 -13.39
CA LEU A 166 30.72 17.89 -14.48
C LEU A 166 31.16 18.53 -15.80
N SER A 167 31.15 17.74 -16.88
CA SER A 167 31.51 18.21 -18.22
C SER A 167 30.58 19.28 -18.78
N SER A 168 29.37 19.41 -18.21
CA SER A 168 28.40 20.44 -18.58
C SER A 168 27.78 21.02 -17.30
N PRO A 169 27.77 22.36 -17.14
CA PRO A 169 27.06 22.99 -16.04
C PRO A 169 25.57 22.66 -16.15
N MET A 170 24.98 22.21 -15.05
CA MET A 170 23.54 22.02 -14.91
C MET A 170 23.09 22.81 -13.69
N ASN A 171 21.98 23.54 -13.82
CA ASN A 171 21.36 24.20 -12.68
C ASN A 171 20.74 23.12 -11.78
N MET A 172 21.47 22.69 -10.77
CA MET A 172 20.98 21.77 -9.75
C MET A 172 20.87 22.50 -8.42
N THR A 173 19.71 22.38 -7.80
CA THR A 173 19.44 22.87 -6.45
C THR A 173 19.39 21.69 -5.49
N ALA A 174 19.89 21.90 -4.28
CA ALA A 174 19.73 20.94 -3.20
C ALA A 174 18.24 20.67 -2.92
N LEU A 175 17.96 19.45 -2.50
CA LEU A 175 16.64 19.03 -2.02
C LEU A 175 16.30 19.77 -0.73
N SER A 176 15.01 20.04 -0.54
CA SER A 176 14.53 20.72 0.67
C SER A 176 14.42 19.75 1.84
N LEU A 177 14.93 20.15 3.01
CA LEU A 177 14.67 19.41 4.24
C LEU A 177 13.18 19.35 4.61
N SER A 178 12.37 20.28 4.10
CA SER A 178 10.93 20.32 4.36
C SER A 178 10.14 19.22 3.65
N SER A 179 10.72 18.52 2.67
CA SER A 179 10.07 17.39 1.99
C SER A 179 10.26 16.05 2.70
N LEU A 180 11.12 16.01 3.72
CA LEU A 180 11.35 14.82 4.53
C LEU A 180 10.17 14.62 5.49
N SER A 181 9.48 13.49 5.38
CA SER A 181 8.46 13.08 6.35
C SER A 181 8.81 11.75 6.99
N MET A 182 9.10 10.74 6.17
CA MET A 182 9.36 9.38 6.67
C MET A 182 10.84 9.13 6.93
N TYR A 183 11.72 9.76 6.14
CA TYR A 183 13.16 9.54 6.21
C TYR A 183 13.92 10.72 6.81
N SER A 184 15.18 10.47 7.12
CA SER A 184 16.15 11.50 7.47
C SER A 184 17.21 11.63 6.40
N VAL A 185 17.99 12.71 6.44
CA VAL A 185 19.14 12.92 5.54
C VAL A 185 20.16 11.76 5.62
N ASN A 186 20.24 11.08 6.77
CA ASN A 186 21.16 9.96 6.99
C ASN A 186 20.57 8.59 6.61
N SER A 187 19.28 8.52 6.27
CA SER A 187 18.63 7.28 5.84
C SER A 187 19.32 6.76 4.58
N THR A 188 19.66 5.48 4.59
CA THR A 188 20.35 4.82 3.48
C THR A 188 19.41 4.62 2.30
N ILE A 189 19.95 4.51 1.09
CA ILE A 189 19.14 4.18 -0.09
C ILE A 189 18.41 2.84 0.10
N ASN A 190 19.00 1.90 0.86
CA ASN A 190 18.30 0.69 1.26
C ASN A 190 17.04 1.01 2.08
N ASP A 191 17.13 1.88 3.09
CA ASP A 191 15.97 2.30 3.90
C ASP A 191 14.88 2.90 3.02
N LEU A 192 15.24 3.77 2.08
CA LEU A 192 14.30 4.35 1.12
C LEU A 192 13.65 3.25 0.25
N LEU A 193 14.44 2.32 -0.28
CA LEU A 193 13.95 1.24 -1.15
C LEU A 193 13.03 0.26 -0.43
N THR A 194 13.18 0.06 0.89
CA THR A 194 12.26 -0.80 1.67
C THR A 194 10.81 -0.33 1.67
N GLN A 195 10.57 0.89 1.18
CA GLN A 195 9.25 1.51 1.04
C GLN A 195 9.09 2.13 -0.35
N LEU A 196 9.77 1.59 -1.37
CA LEU A 196 9.72 2.07 -2.75
C LEU A 196 10.04 3.57 -2.92
N MET A 197 10.87 4.11 -2.04
CA MET A 197 11.27 5.52 -2.01
C MET A 197 10.09 6.49 -1.83
N VAL A 198 9.00 6.03 -1.22
CA VAL A 198 7.80 6.84 -0.95
C VAL A 198 7.94 7.55 0.40
N GLU A 199 7.76 8.87 0.41
CA GLU A 199 7.75 9.70 1.63
C GLU A 199 6.41 9.66 2.38
N GLN A 200 5.30 9.57 1.64
CA GLN A 200 3.95 9.58 2.20
C GLN A 200 2.94 8.81 1.34
N SER A 201 1.98 8.16 1.99
CA SER A 201 0.86 7.47 1.36
C SER A 201 -0.45 7.97 1.98
N ILE A 202 -1.26 8.67 1.19
CA ILE A 202 -2.52 9.26 1.65
C ILE A 202 -3.69 8.43 1.11
N LEU A 203 -4.51 7.91 2.02
CA LEU A 203 -5.76 7.23 1.69
C LEU A 203 -6.93 8.21 1.85
N SER A 204 -7.74 8.37 0.82
CA SER A 204 -8.95 9.20 0.86
C SER A 204 -10.17 8.31 0.61
N ILE A 205 -11.12 8.32 1.56
CA ILE A 205 -12.35 7.53 1.50
C ILE A 205 -13.54 8.50 1.42
N SER A 206 -14.40 8.34 0.42
CA SER A 206 -15.62 9.13 0.27
C SER A 206 -16.85 8.25 0.43
N TYR A 207 -17.45 8.29 1.62
CA TYR A 207 -18.70 7.57 1.88
C TYR A 207 -19.85 8.04 0.99
N LYS A 208 -19.88 9.35 0.67
CA LYS A 208 -20.87 9.92 -0.25
C LYS A 208 -20.78 9.26 -1.63
N ASN A 209 -19.58 9.21 -2.22
CA ASN A 209 -19.40 8.59 -3.53
C ASN A 209 -19.74 7.10 -3.51
N TYR A 210 -19.43 6.41 -2.42
CA TYR A 210 -19.81 5.02 -2.22
C TYR A 210 -21.33 4.85 -2.18
N TYR A 211 -22.02 5.63 -1.34
CA TYR A 211 -23.47 5.55 -1.17
C TYR A 211 -24.20 5.89 -2.47
N ASP A 212 -23.77 6.94 -3.17
CA ASP A 212 -24.37 7.35 -4.45
C ASP A 212 -24.29 6.23 -5.52
N GLN A 213 -23.31 5.31 -5.44
CA GLN A 213 -23.19 4.15 -6.33
C GLN A 213 -23.86 2.87 -5.81
N CYS A 214 -23.92 2.68 -4.48
CA CYS A 214 -24.39 1.43 -3.85
C CYS A 214 -25.75 1.56 -3.17
N GLN A 215 -26.43 2.71 -3.28
CA GLN A 215 -27.76 2.89 -2.70
C GLN A 215 -28.76 1.88 -3.30
N PRO A 216 -29.64 1.30 -2.47
CA PRO A 216 -30.59 0.31 -2.94
C PRO A 216 -31.69 1.01 -3.75
N THR A 217 -32.20 0.33 -4.77
CA THR A 217 -33.36 0.81 -5.53
C THR A 217 -34.63 0.78 -4.67
N GLU A 218 -34.70 -0.13 -3.70
CA GLU A 218 -35.84 -0.34 -2.81
C GLU A 218 -35.34 -0.55 -1.38
N CYS A 219 -36.00 0.11 -0.41
CA CYS A 219 -35.71 -0.07 1.01
C CYS A 219 -36.73 -1.01 1.63
N THR A 220 -36.27 -2.13 2.19
CA THR A 220 -37.09 -2.98 3.06
C THR A 220 -36.87 -2.57 4.51
N TYR A 221 -37.96 -2.32 5.24
CA TYR A 221 -37.92 -2.09 6.67
C TYR A 221 -38.34 -3.38 7.38
N SER A 222 -37.45 -3.96 8.16
CA SER A 222 -37.84 -4.96 9.16
C SER A 222 -38.31 -4.19 10.39
N VAL A 223 -39.61 -4.25 10.69
CA VAL A 223 -40.11 -3.73 11.96
C VAL A 223 -39.72 -4.73 13.04
N GLU A 224 -38.66 -4.43 13.79
CA GLU A 224 -38.38 -5.14 15.04
C GLU A 224 -39.48 -4.76 16.04
N MET A 225 -40.51 -5.60 16.14
CA MET A 225 -41.43 -5.52 17.27
C MET A 225 -40.74 -6.16 18.46
N ALA A 226 -40.15 -5.32 19.32
CA ALA A 226 -39.68 -5.74 20.63
C ALA A 226 -40.88 -6.13 21.49
N GLU A 227 -41.29 -7.40 21.41
CA GLU A 227 -42.21 -7.99 22.37
C GLU A 227 -41.48 -9.06 23.18
N THR A 228 -41.74 -9.02 24.48
CA THR A 228 -40.98 -9.67 25.54
C THR A 228 -41.03 -11.20 25.48
N VAL A 229 -39.83 -11.80 25.57
CA VAL A 229 -39.50 -13.13 26.14
C VAL A 229 -39.83 -14.37 25.29
N GLU A 230 -38.73 -15.02 24.86
CA GLU A 230 -38.56 -16.44 24.47
C GLU A 230 -39.45 -17.00 23.35
N THR A 231 -39.14 -16.64 22.10
CA THR A 231 -38.80 -17.57 20.99
C THR A 231 -38.62 -16.73 19.72
N ILE A 232 -37.42 -16.73 19.13
CA ILE A 232 -37.14 -15.99 17.89
C ILE A 232 -37.55 -16.90 16.72
N GLU A 233 -38.81 -16.79 16.29
CA GLU A 233 -39.19 -17.16 14.93
C GLU A 233 -39.09 -15.92 14.04
N MET A 234 -38.27 -16.02 12.98
CA MET A 234 -38.19 -15.01 11.93
C MET A 234 -39.48 -15.05 11.12
N VAL A 235 -40.43 -14.16 11.43
CA VAL A 235 -41.63 -13.96 10.60
C VAL A 235 -41.25 -13.03 9.45
N GLU A 236 -40.85 -13.62 8.30
CA GLU A 236 -40.87 -12.90 7.04
C GLU A 236 -42.32 -12.52 6.72
N THR A 237 -42.65 -11.23 6.76
CA THR A 237 -43.96 -10.72 6.32
C THR A 237 -44.06 -10.78 4.79
N ARG A 238 -44.13 -12.01 4.24
CA ARG A 238 -44.44 -12.29 2.84
C ARG A 238 -45.83 -12.90 2.73
N ASN A 239 -46.85 -12.08 2.98
CA ASN A 239 -48.22 -12.11 2.40
C ASN A 239 -49.18 -11.34 3.31
N ASP A 240 -49.20 -10.02 3.13
CA ASP A 240 -50.13 -9.10 3.80
C ASP A 240 -51.61 -9.45 3.53
N VAL A 241 -51.89 -10.02 2.34
CA VAL A 241 -53.25 -10.36 1.90
C VAL A 241 -53.90 -11.44 2.78
N THR A 242 -53.16 -12.50 3.17
CA THR A 242 -53.71 -13.59 3.99
C THR A 242 -54.02 -13.14 5.40
N TYR A 243 -53.21 -12.24 5.96
CA TYR A 243 -53.44 -11.67 7.28
C TYR A 243 -54.68 -10.76 7.29
N ILE A 244 -54.81 -9.88 6.30
CA ILE A 244 -55.97 -9.01 6.15
C ILE A 244 -57.27 -9.84 5.99
N ILE A 245 -57.26 -10.91 5.19
CA ILE A 245 -58.43 -11.78 5.01
C ILE A 245 -58.80 -12.50 6.32
N ALA A 246 -57.81 -13.05 7.05
CA ALA A 246 -58.05 -13.71 8.32
C ALA A 246 -58.64 -12.75 9.37
N LEU A 247 -58.18 -11.50 9.39
CA LEU A 247 -58.70 -10.47 10.29
C LEU A 247 -60.15 -10.10 9.95
N ILE A 248 -60.50 -9.95 8.67
CA ILE A 248 -61.88 -9.69 8.23
C ILE A 248 -62.80 -10.86 8.62
N ILE A 249 -62.38 -12.11 8.36
CA ILE A 249 -63.16 -13.30 8.72
C ILE A 249 -63.34 -13.40 10.23
N GLY A 250 -62.29 -13.13 11.01
CA GLY A 250 -62.33 -13.15 12.48
C GLY A 250 -63.28 -12.10 13.06
N VAL A 251 -63.26 -10.87 12.53
CA VAL A 251 -64.16 -9.80 12.97
C VAL A 251 -65.61 -10.10 12.61
N ILE A 252 -65.88 -10.51 11.37
CA ILE A 252 -67.25 -10.86 10.94
C ILE A 252 -67.78 -12.04 11.77
N GLY A 253 -66.98 -13.08 11.95
CA GLY A 253 -67.34 -14.25 12.75
C GLY A 253 -67.58 -13.91 14.23
N GLY A 254 -66.67 -13.14 14.83
CA GLY A 254 -66.76 -12.72 16.23
C GLY A 254 -67.99 -11.85 16.52
N VAL A 255 -68.23 -10.84 15.68
CA VAL A 255 -69.36 -9.91 15.84
C VAL A 255 -70.69 -10.64 15.71
N ILE A 256 -70.86 -11.52 14.70
CA ILE A 256 -72.11 -12.28 14.52
C ILE A 256 -72.37 -13.19 15.73
N THR A 257 -71.34 -13.81 16.27
CA THR A 257 -71.45 -14.73 17.41
C THR A 257 -71.84 -13.99 18.69
N ILE A 258 -71.22 -12.84 18.95
CA ILE A 258 -71.54 -11.98 20.10
C ILE A 258 -72.96 -11.43 19.99
N LEU A 259 -73.37 -10.98 18.80
CA LEU A 259 -74.71 -10.42 18.57
C LEU A 259 -75.80 -11.47 18.82
N LYS A 260 -75.60 -12.72 18.36
CA LYS A 260 -76.52 -13.84 18.62
C LYS A 260 -76.65 -14.19 20.12
N LEU A 261 -75.65 -13.88 20.93
CA LEU A 261 -75.63 -14.19 22.36
C LEU A 261 -76.23 -13.04 23.20
N ILE A 262 -75.98 -11.80 22.80
CA ILE A 262 -76.42 -10.59 23.51
C ILE A 262 -77.89 -10.25 23.19
N VAL A 263 -78.31 -10.35 21.91
CA VAL A 263 -79.67 -9.96 21.49
C VAL A 263 -80.77 -10.71 22.25
N PRO A 264 -80.73 -12.05 22.44
CA PRO A 264 -81.79 -12.75 23.17
C PRO A 264 -81.85 -12.35 24.65
N ARG A 265 -80.71 -12.02 25.26
CA ARG A 265 -80.66 -11.56 26.66
C ARG A 265 -81.22 -10.16 26.81
N PHE A 266 -80.89 -9.24 25.90
CA PHE A 266 -81.48 -7.90 25.89
C PHE A 266 -82.98 -7.94 25.63
N VAL A 267 -83.44 -8.75 24.68
CA VAL A 267 -84.88 -8.90 24.41
C VAL A 267 -85.61 -9.47 25.63
N LYS A 268 -85.05 -10.49 26.30
CA LYS A 268 -85.64 -11.00 27.56
C LYS A 268 -85.67 -9.95 28.67
N PHE A 269 -84.62 -9.15 28.80
CA PHE A 269 -84.55 -8.08 29.80
C PHE A 269 -85.61 -6.99 29.55
N ILE A 270 -85.78 -6.57 28.29
CA ILE A 270 -86.81 -5.60 27.89
C ILE A 270 -88.22 -6.15 28.12
N VAL A 271 -88.49 -7.40 27.74
CA VAL A 271 -89.81 -8.03 27.96
C VAL A 271 -90.10 -8.19 29.45
N TYR A 272 -89.10 -8.52 30.26
CA TYR A 272 -89.24 -8.63 31.72
C TYR A 272 -89.61 -7.29 32.38
N HIS A 273 -89.03 -6.18 31.93
CA HIS A 273 -89.34 -4.84 32.46
C HIS A 273 -90.62 -4.19 31.90
N ILE A 274 -91.22 -4.76 30.86
CA ILE A 274 -92.51 -4.29 30.31
C ILE A 274 -93.71 -5.03 30.95
N GLN A 275 -93.46 -6.07 31.75
CA GLN A 275 -94.50 -6.87 32.45
C GLN A 275 -94.62 -6.60 33.96
N GLU A 276 -93.96 -5.56 34.49
CA GLU A 276 -94.32 -4.90 35.77
C GLU A 276 -95.11 -3.61 35.49
#